data_AF-A0A935VUA4-F1
#
_entry.id   AF-A0A935VUA4-F1
#
_cell.length_a   1.000
_cell.length_b   1.000
_cell.length_c   1.000
_cell.angle_alpha   90.00
_cell.angle_beta   90.00
_cell.angle_gamma   90.00
#
_symmetry.space_group_name_H-M   'P 1'
#
loop_
_entity.id
_entity.type
_entity.pdbx_description
1 polymer ?
#
loop_
_entity_poly.entity_id
_entity_poly.type
_entity_poly.pdbx_seq_one_letter_code
_entity_poly.pdbx_strand_id
1 'polypeptide(L)'
;MPQQNEKHISADIENSLEIINRFLNSFPPEEVKRISWNLLIYAFGSKDADGLSNIERSNMLYFYEQINKVCEALVAIDEKWGAKE
;
A
#
# COMPACT_ATOMS: atom_id res chain seq x y z
N MET A 1 2.30 26.75 20.11
CA MET A 1 1.10 25.89 20.05
C MET A 1 1.38 24.66 19.18
N PRO A 2 2.08 23.62 19.67
CA PRO A 2 2.39 22.41 18.88
C PRO A 2 1.34 21.27 19.00
N GLN A 3 0.58 21.23 20.10
CA GLN A 3 -0.27 20.07 20.46
C GLN A 3 -1.48 19.82 19.55
N GLN A 4 -2.00 20.84 18.86
CA GLN A 4 -3.12 20.67 17.92
C GLN A 4 -2.67 20.08 16.57
N ASN A 5 -1.42 20.32 16.18
CA ASN A 5 -0.89 19.85 14.89
C ASN A 5 -0.54 18.35 14.96
N GLU A 6 0.00 17.89 16.09
CA GLU A 6 0.34 16.47 16.31
C GLU A 6 -0.91 15.57 16.39
N LYS A 7 -2.00 16.06 17.01
CA LYS A 7 -3.27 15.32 17.07
C LYS A 7 -3.93 15.13 15.71
N HIS A 8 -3.85 16.13 14.84
CA HIS A 8 -4.45 16.05 13.50
C HIS A 8 -3.70 15.06 12.61
N ILE A 9 -2.36 15.10 12.64
CA ILE A 9 -1.50 14.15 11.90
C ILE A 9 -1.74 12.70 12.37
N SER A 10 -1.92 12.49 13.67
CA SER A 10 -2.22 11.16 14.23
C SER A 10 -3.52 10.56 13.67
N ALA A 11 -4.58 11.37 13.57
CA ALA A 11 -5.87 10.92 13.08
C ALA A 11 -5.85 10.59 11.56
N ASP A 12 -5.14 11.40 10.77
CA ASP A 12 -5.01 11.17 9.32
C ASP A 12 -4.21 9.89 9.01
N ILE A 13 -3.20 9.59 9.84
CA ILE A 13 -2.42 8.34 9.74
C ILE A 13 -3.29 7.14 10.10
N GLU A 14 -4.03 7.20 11.21
CA GLU A 14 -4.92 6.11 11.64
C GLU A 14 -5.97 5.77 10.58
N ASN A 15 -6.62 6.79 10.01
CA ASN A 15 -7.60 6.60 8.94
C ASN A 15 -6.95 6.02 7.66
N SER A 16 -5.75 6.49 7.31
CA SER A 16 -5.01 5.95 6.15
C SER A 16 -4.65 4.48 6.34
N LEU A 17 -4.22 4.09 7.55
CA LEU A 17 -3.92 2.69 7.88
C LEU A 17 -5.17 1.81 7.83
N GLU A 18 -6.32 2.31 8.30
CA GLU A 18 -7.58 1.57 8.21
C GLU A 18 -7.97 1.30 6.75
N ILE A 19 -7.85 2.31 5.87
CA ILE A 19 -8.15 2.17 4.45
C ILE A 19 -7.21 1.15 3.78
N ILE A 20 -5.91 1.23 4.06
CA ILE A 20 -4.92 0.27 3.53
C ILE A 20 -5.24 -1.15 3.99
N ASN A 21 -5.48 -1.34 5.30
CA ASN A 21 -5.84 -2.63 5.85
C ASN A 21 -7.13 -3.18 5.23
N ARG A 22 -8.13 -2.32 5.04
CA ARG A 22 -9.38 -2.73 4.40
C ARG A 22 -9.16 -3.18 2.95
N PHE A 23 -8.31 -2.47 2.20
CA PHE A 23 -7.94 -2.87 0.84
C PHE A 23 -7.21 -4.22 0.81
N LEU A 24 -6.17 -4.40 1.65
CA LEU A 24 -5.39 -5.64 1.71
C LEU A 24 -6.25 -6.86 2.08
N ASN A 25 -7.27 -6.67 2.94
CA ASN A 25 -8.17 -7.74 3.36
C ASN A 25 -9.38 -7.96 2.41
N SER A 26 -9.58 -7.10 1.40
CA SER A 26 -10.72 -7.22 0.48
C SER A 26 -10.46 -8.21 -0.66
N PHE A 27 -9.21 -8.57 -0.91
CA PHE A 27 -8.82 -9.42 -2.03
C PHE A 27 -7.74 -10.43 -1.61
N PRO A 28 -7.62 -11.59 -2.30
CA PRO A 28 -6.49 -12.48 -2.11
C PRO A 28 -5.15 -11.75 -2.38
N PRO A 29 -4.04 -12.12 -1.70
CA PRO A 29 -2.75 -11.44 -1.85
C PRO A 29 -2.27 -11.29 -3.30
N GLU A 30 -2.46 -12.30 -4.15
CA GLU A 30 -2.09 -12.23 -5.57
C GLU A 30 -2.93 -11.21 -6.36
N GLU A 31 -4.20 -11.03 -5.99
CA GLU A 31 -5.05 -10.00 -6.60
C GLU A 31 -4.66 -8.60 -6.12
N VAL A 32 -4.30 -8.44 -4.84
CA VAL A 32 -3.77 -7.19 -4.29
C VAL A 32 -2.53 -6.75 -5.06
N LYS A 33 -1.56 -7.66 -5.28
CA LYS A 33 -0.36 -7.37 -6.08
C LYS A 33 -0.73 -6.91 -7.49
N ARG A 34 -1.64 -7.62 -8.17
CA ARG A 34 -2.07 -7.31 -9.54
C ARG A 34 -2.78 -5.95 -9.63
N ILE A 35 -3.72 -5.68 -8.73
CA ILE A 35 -4.48 -4.41 -8.70
C ILE A 35 -3.53 -3.25 -8.44
N SER A 36 -2.65 -3.38 -7.44
CA SER A 36 -1.68 -2.34 -7.07
C SER A 36 -0.74 -2.01 -8.23
N TRP A 37 -0.27 -3.04 -8.95
CA TRP A 37 0.55 -2.84 -10.16
C TRP A 37 -0.21 -2.09 -11.26
N ASN A 38 -1.43 -2.51 -11.56
CA ASN A 38 -2.24 -1.86 -12.60
C ASN A 38 -2.50 -0.39 -12.25
N LEU A 39 -2.85 -0.09 -11.00
CA LEU A 39 -3.05 1.29 -10.53
C LEU A 39 -1.77 2.12 -10.67
N LEU A 40 -0.60 1.56 -10.36
CA LEU A 40 0.67 2.25 -10.56
C LEU A 40 0.94 2.56 -12.04
N ILE A 41 0.72 1.60 -12.93
CA ILE A 41 0.88 1.80 -14.38
C ILE A 41 -0.09 2.87 -14.89
N TYR A 42 -1.35 2.86 -14.45
CA TYR A 42 -2.32 3.90 -14.80
C TYR A 42 -1.88 5.27 -14.27
N ALA A 43 -1.36 5.34 -13.05
CA ALA A 43 -0.85 6.58 -12.47
C ALA A 43 0.32 7.13 -13.29
N PHE A 44 1.27 6.29 -13.71
CA PHE A 44 2.41 6.69 -14.53
C PHE A 44 2.07 7.00 -15.99
N GLY A 45 1.00 6.41 -16.52
CA GLY A 45 0.48 6.71 -17.85
C GLY A 45 -0.50 7.88 -17.90
N SER A 46 -0.86 8.46 -16.74
CA SER A 46 -1.80 9.57 -16.66
C SER A 46 -1.16 10.89 -17.11
N LYS A 47 -1.98 11.87 -17.50
CA LYS A 47 -1.50 13.22 -17.81
C LYS A 47 -0.84 13.90 -16.62
N ASP A 48 -1.26 13.55 -15.41
CA ASP A 48 -0.69 14.08 -14.18
C ASP A 48 0.72 13.52 -13.91
N ALA A 49 1.06 12.38 -14.52
CA ALA A 49 2.37 11.76 -14.41
C ALA A 49 3.49 12.63 -14.98
N ASP A 50 3.20 13.48 -15.98
CA ASP A 50 4.18 14.38 -16.60
C ASP A 50 4.72 15.41 -15.61
N GLY A 51 3.95 15.75 -14.58
CA GLY A 51 4.35 16.64 -13.49
C GLY A 51 5.15 15.96 -12.39
N LEU A 52 5.20 14.63 -12.36
CA LEU A 52 5.91 13.89 -11.31
C LEU A 52 7.42 13.95 -11.52
N SER A 53 8.12 14.34 -10.47
CA SER A 53 9.57 14.23 -10.39
C SER A 53 10.03 12.77 -10.34
N ASN A 54 11.31 12.54 -10.64
CA ASN A 54 11.90 11.22 -10.56
C ASN A 54 11.83 10.62 -9.15
N ILE A 55 11.90 11.46 -8.10
CA ILE A 55 11.82 11.00 -6.72
C ILE A 55 10.40 10.56 -6.35
N GLU A 56 9.38 11.28 -6.81
CA GLU A 56 7.98 10.88 -6.61
C GLU A 56 7.67 9.56 -7.31
N ARG A 57 8.11 9.41 -8.57
CA ARG A 57 7.98 8.14 -9.30
C ARG A 57 8.70 6.99 -8.59
N SER A 58 9.91 7.23 -8.08
CA SER A 58 10.67 6.24 -7.32
C SER A 58 9.96 5.85 -6.02
N ASN A 59 9.37 6.81 -5.31
CA ASN A 59 8.62 6.54 -4.09
C ASN A 59 7.36 5.69 -4.35
N MET A 60 6.65 5.94 -5.46
CA MET A 60 5.48 5.14 -5.84
C MET A 60 5.87 3.70 -6.21
N LEU A 61 6.97 3.50 -6.92
CA LEU A 61 7.54 2.17 -7.18
C LEU A 61 7.95 1.47 -5.88
N TYR A 62 8.63 2.18 -4.99
CA TYR A 62 9.03 1.65 -3.69
C TYR A 62 7.82 1.22 -2.85
N PHE A 63 6.75 2.01 -2.84
CA PHE A 63 5.50 1.65 -2.17
C PHE A 63 4.91 0.34 -2.71
N TYR A 64 4.89 0.17 -4.04
CA TYR A 64 4.47 -1.09 -4.65
C TYR A 64 5.33 -2.28 -4.22
N GLU A 65 6.66 -2.12 -4.18
CA GLU A 65 7.55 -3.18 -3.69
C GLU A 65 7.27 -3.57 -2.23
N GLN A 66 6.93 -2.59 -1.37
CA GLN A 66 6.58 -2.89 0.02
C GLN A 66 5.26 -3.66 0.12
N ILE A 67 4.26 -3.34 -0.69
CA ILE A 67 3.01 -4.11 -0.75
C ILE A 67 3.30 -5.56 -1.13
N ASN A 68 4.15 -5.80 -2.15
CA ASN A 68 4.49 -7.16 -2.56
C ASN A 68 5.10 -7.97 -1.41
N LYS A 69 6.05 -7.39 -0.67
CA LYS A 69 6.67 -8.02 0.49
C LYS A 69 5.66 -8.34 1.60
N VAL A 70 4.71 -7.44 1.85
CA VAL A 70 3.64 -7.67 2.83
C VAL A 70 2.73 -8.81 2.37
N CYS A 71 2.33 -8.85 1.10
CA CYS A 71 1.53 -9.94 0.54
C CYS A 71 2.26 -11.29 0.62
N GLU A 72 3.56 -11.34 0.31
CA GLU A 72 4.36 -12.56 0.47
C GLU A 72 4.43 -13.02 1.92
N ALA A 73 4.62 -12.09 2.86
CA ALA A 73 4.60 -12.42 4.28
C ALA A 73 3.23 -12.95 4.75
N LEU A 74 2.13 -12.37 4.25
CA LEU A 74 0.78 -12.83 4.58
C LEU A 74 0.54 -14.27 4.10
N VAL A 75 0.93 -14.61 2.88
CA VAL A 75 0.84 -15.98 2.35
C VAL A 75 1.68 -16.95 3.18
N ALA A 76 2.94 -16.60 3.47
CA ALA A 76 3.83 -17.45 4.26
C ALA A 76 3.33 -17.67 5.70
N ILE A 77 2.65 -16.68 6.30
CA ILE A 77 1.99 -16.83 7.59
C ILE A 77 0.82 -17.81 7.44
N ASP A 78 -0.07 -17.60 6.47
CA ASP A 78 -1.25 -18.44 6.28
C ASP A 78 -0.88 -19.92 6.06
N GLU A 79 0.13 -20.21 5.23
CA GLU A 79 0.67 -21.56 5.02
C GLU A 79 1.21 -22.18 6.32
N LYS A 80 1.89 -21.40 7.15
CA LYS A 80 2.49 -21.87 8.42
C LYS A 80 1.45 -22.15 9.51
N TRP A 81 0.29 -21.49 9.44
CA TRP A 81 -0.81 -21.70 10.40
C TRP A 81 -1.84 -22.72 9.89
N GLY A 82 -2.11 -22.80 8.58
CA GLY A 82 -2.95 -23.82 7.97
C GLY A 82 -2.32 -25.22 7.95
N ALA A 83 -0.99 -25.33 7.95
CA ALA A 83 -0.28 -26.61 8.07
C ALA A 83 -0.21 -27.19 9.50
N LYS A 84 -0.86 -26.54 10.49
CA LYS A 84 -0.93 -27.00 11.89
C LYS A 84 -2.26 -27.67 12.26
N GLU A 85 -3.19 -27.82 11.32
CA GLU A 85 -4.41 -28.65 11.46
C GLU A 85 -4.20 -30.04 10.88
#